data_AF-A0A3M0WQF5-F1
#
_entry.id   AF-A0A3M0WQF5-F1
#
_cell.length_a   1.000
_cell.length_b   1.000
_cell.length_c   1.000
_cell.angle_alpha   90.00
_cell.angle_beta   90.00
_cell.angle_gamma   90.00
#
_symmetry.space_group_name_H-M   'P 1'
#
loop_
_entity.id
_entity.type
_entity.pdbx_description
1 polymer ?
#
loop_
_entity_poly.entity_id
_entity_poly.type
_entity_poly.pdbx_seq_one_letter_code
_entity_poly.pdbx_strand_id
1 'polypeptide(L)'
;MVEKNKAKGLIPFDSIRLTLASPEVIKSWSHGEVKKPETLNYRTLKPEKDGLFCAKIFGPVKDYECLCGKYKKKKYEGTVCDRCGIEVTRSDVRRERFGHIELASPVAHIWYLKSTPSKLGNLLGLTSRDIERVIYFESYLIVEHPETEEEEEAFEKDPSTIPFMDGGLTKWVKIYVKSEEEFREAYDYEHSERYEYGMGAEKVKDVLSKIDLEAFAFKLKKELKTYATGFDDLDVSFKEKQERLYKKVITEIARKLSDFGIKFGDILPTEKEIDALISKDYYLIVDPKETGLLLGKIVHEKDIEELRQEYGEESFIALTGKEAIEELYKKYRELNKEIPLFSVVKDVVRQTILKEVAEQRLKKLIRKLRLIEGFIKSGNKPEWMILDVIPVIPPDLRPLIPLDGGRFATSDLNDLYRRVINRNNRLKRLIELDAPEIIIRNEKRMLQEAVDALIDNGRRGRIVTQNNRPLKSLSDSLRGKQGRFRQNLLGKRVDYSGRSVIVVGPELEMHQCGLPKQMALELFKPFIYRRLEEKGYATSIKNAKRMVEEKAPEVW
;
A
#
# COMPACT_ATOMS: atom_id res chain seq x y z
N MET A 1 12.64 36.75 -6.29
CA MET A 1 12.74 36.81 -7.77
C MET A 1 12.29 35.49 -8.46
N VAL A 2 11.22 34.83 -8.02
CA VAL A 2 10.81 33.49 -8.57
C VAL A 2 9.46 33.51 -9.29
N GLU A 3 8.73 34.63 -9.34
CA GLU A 3 7.31 34.61 -9.77
C GLU A 3 7.00 35.05 -11.21
N LYS A 4 7.99 35.26 -12.10
CA LYS A 4 7.68 35.82 -13.44
C LYS A 4 8.13 35.01 -14.67
N ASN A 5 8.49 33.74 -14.53
CA ASN A 5 8.77 32.86 -15.67
C ASN A 5 7.94 31.57 -15.64
N LYS A 6 6.60 31.68 -15.61
CA LYS A 6 5.72 30.60 -16.08
C LYS A 6 5.68 30.57 -17.60
N ALA A 7 6.84 30.34 -18.23
CA ALA A 7 6.84 29.83 -19.59
C ALA A 7 6.21 28.43 -19.55
N LYS A 8 5.37 28.11 -20.54
CA LYS A 8 4.70 26.82 -20.72
C LYS A 8 5.70 25.71 -21.10
N GLY A 9 6.64 25.42 -20.21
CA GLY A 9 7.62 24.34 -20.29
C GLY A 9 7.56 23.52 -19.01
N LEU A 10 7.73 22.19 -19.14
CA LEU A 10 7.75 21.25 -18.04
C LEU A 10 8.67 21.76 -16.93
N ILE A 11 8.13 21.96 -15.72
CA ILE A 11 8.97 22.12 -14.54
C ILE A 11 9.73 20.79 -14.40
N PRO A 12 11.07 20.77 -14.48
CA PRO A 12 11.81 19.55 -14.23
C PRO A 12 11.49 19.09 -12.81
N PHE A 13 11.01 17.86 -12.67
CA PHE A 13 10.74 17.24 -11.38
C PHE A 13 11.66 16.02 -11.23
N ASP A 14 12.27 15.87 -10.05
CA ASP A 14 13.22 14.78 -9.79
C ASP A 14 12.51 13.48 -9.36
N SER A 15 11.36 13.61 -8.71
CA SER A 15 10.61 12.45 -8.19
C SER A 15 9.11 12.70 -8.12
N ILE A 16 8.34 11.61 -8.10
CA ILE A 16 6.89 11.60 -7.88
C ILE A 16 6.64 10.86 -6.56
N ARG A 17 6.01 11.55 -5.61
CA ARG A 17 5.61 10.97 -4.31
C ARG A 17 4.14 10.58 -4.32
N LEU A 18 3.83 9.39 -3.79
CA LEU A 18 2.47 8.92 -3.56
C LEU A 18 2.24 8.76 -2.05
N THR A 19 1.15 9.32 -1.54
CA THR A 19 0.77 9.25 -0.12
C THR A 19 -0.72 8.98 0.02
N LEU A 20 -1.15 8.65 1.24
CA LEU A 20 -2.57 8.63 1.57
C LEU A 20 -3.09 10.08 1.56
N ALA A 21 -4.35 10.25 1.13
CA ALA A 21 -5.02 11.53 1.13
C ALA A 21 -5.89 11.61 2.38
N SER A 22 -5.62 12.58 3.25
CA SER A 22 -6.51 12.88 4.38
C SER A 22 -7.82 13.48 3.88
N PRO A 23 -8.92 13.43 4.67
CA PRO A 23 -10.17 14.10 4.32
C PRO A 23 -10.00 15.59 4.02
N GLU A 24 -9.13 16.28 4.76
CA GLU A 24 -8.80 17.68 4.57
C GLU A 24 -8.09 17.94 3.22
N VAL A 25 -7.13 17.08 2.87
CA VAL A 25 -6.43 17.14 1.58
C VAL A 25 -7.42 16.93 0.44
N ILE A 26 -8.35 15.98 0.56
CA ILE A 26 -9.40 15.76 -0.45
C ILE A 26 -10.31 16.99 -0.58
N LYS A 27 -10.70 17.61 0.54
CA LYS A 27 -11.47 18.88 0.54
C LYS A 27 -10.69 20.01 -0.14
N SER A 28 -9.37 20.09 0.06
CA SER A 28 -8.52 21.12 -0.57
C SER A 28 -8.47 21.05 -2.10
N TRP A 29 -8.60 19.84 -2.67
CA TRP A 29 -8.67 19.66 -4.13
C TRP A 29 -10.04 20.03 -4.70
N SER A 30 -11.06 20.03 -3.84
CA SER A 30 -12.43 20.13 -4.26
C SER A 30 -12.88 21.57 -4.48
N HIS A 31 -13.64 21.75 -5.56
CA HIS A 31 -14.28 23.03 -5.88
C HIS A 31 -15.75 23.07 -5.44
N GLY A 32 -16.25 22.03 -4.76
CA GLY A 32 -17.60 21.96 -4.23
C GLY A 32 -18.10 20.54 -3.98
N GLU A 33 -19.09 20.43 -3.10
CA GLU A 33 -19.75 19.18 -2.76
C GLU A 33 -20.82 18.81 -3.82
N VAL A 34 -20.80 17.57 -4.29
CA VAL A 34 -21.83 17.01 -5.17
C VAL A 34 -22.93 16.40 -4.30
N LYS A 35 -24.02 17.14 -4.13
CA LYS A 35 -25.16 16.73 -3.29
C LYS A 35 -26.19 15.89 -4.04
N LYS A 36 -26.29 16.09 -5.35
CA LYS A 36 -27.39 15.58 -6.18
C LYS A 36 -26.92 14.48 -7.14
N PRO A 37 -27.66 13.36 -7.26
CA PRO A 37 -27.32 12.27 -8.19
C PRO A 37 -27.58 12.65 -9.66
N GLU A 38 -28.32 13.72 -9.93
CA GLU A 38 -28.71 14.14 -11.26
C GLU A 38 -27.49 14.56 -12.11
N THR A 39 -27.59 14.34 -13.42
CA THR A 39 -26.54 14.65 -14.40
C THR A 39 -26.87 15.90 -15.19
N LEU A 40 -27.65 15.76 -16.26
CA LEU A 40 -28.14 16.84 -17.11
C LEU A 40 -29.66 16.86 -17.08
N ASN A 41 -30.23 18.04 -17.28
CA ASN A 41 -31.65 18.19 -17.52
C ASN A 41 -32.00 17.61 -18.90
N TYR A 42 -32.98 16.70 -18.97
CA TYR A 42 -33.34 16.04 -20.22
C TYR A 42 -33.94 16.97 -21.30
N ARG A 43 -34.52 18.12 -20.92
CA ARG A 43 -35.08 19.09 -21.87
C ARG A 43 -34.04 20.09 -22.34
N THR A 44 -33.31 20.68 -21.41
CA THR A 44 -32.39 21.79 -21.73
C THR A 44 -30.98 21.32 -22.06
N LEU A 45 -30.66 20.05 -21.78
CA LEU A 45 -29.31 19.48 -21.87
C LEU A 45 -28.25 20.21 -21.04
N LYS A 46 -28.70 21.10 -20.14
CA LYS A 46 -27.83 21.84 -19.23
C LYS A 46 -27.54 21.01 -17.98
N PRO A 47 -26.34 21.12 -17.40
CA PRO A 47 -26.02 20.46 -16.15
C PRO A 47 -26.93 20.93 -15.02
N GLU A 48 -27.40 19.96 -14.22
CA GLU A 48 -28.18 20.25 -13.02
C GLU A 48 -27.30 20.88 -11.93
N LYS A 49 -27.90 21.76 -11.13
CA LYS A 49 -27.20 22.42 -10.03
C LYS A 49 -26.89 21.41 -8.92
N ASP A 50 -25.68 21.46 -8.37
CA ASP A 50 -25.15 20.56 -7.34
C ASP A 50 -25.10 19.06 -7.74
N GLY A 51 -25.32 18.77 -9.03
CA GLY A 51 -25.26 17.43 -9.61
C GLY A 51 -23.86 17.03 -10.11
N LEU A 52 -23.76 15.84 -10.69
CA LEU A 52 -22.48 15.23 -11.12
C LEU A 52 -21.76 16.01 -12.23
N PHE A 53 -22.45 16.88 -12.96
CA PHE A 53 -21.87 17.70 -14.03
C PHE A 53 -21.92 19.20 -13.73
N CYS A 54 -22.27 19.57 -12.49
CA CYS A 54 -22.54 20.95 -12.09
C CYS A 54 -21.43 21.91 -12.54
N ALA A 55 -21.81 22.91 -13.35
CA ALA A 55 -20.86 23.88 -13.88
C ALA A 55 -20.30 24.84 -12.81
N LYS A 56 -20.98 24.98 -11.66
CA LYS A 56 -20.47 25.76 -10.52
C LYS A 56 -19.25 25.08 -9.88
N ILE A 57 -19.28 23.76 -9.78
CA ILE A 57 -18.21 22.96 -9.18
C ILE A 57 -17.08 22.75 -10.19
N PHE A 58 -17.41 22.21 -11.36
CA PHE A 58 -16.41 21.73 -12.31
C PHE A 58 -15.96 22.78 -13.33
N GLY A 59 -16.65 23.91 -13.44
CA GLY A 59 -16.37 24.96 -14.41
C GLY A 59 -17.30 24.98 -15.64
N PRO A 60 -17.14 25.98 -16.53
CA PRO A 60 -18.07 26.27 -17.61
C PRO A 60 -18.03 25.22 -18.73
N VAL A 61 -19.19 24.92 -19.33
CA VAL A 61 -19.33 23.93 -20.42
C VAL A 61 -18.74 24.45 -21.73
N LYS A 62 -18.79 25.77 -21.94
CA LYS A 62 -18.26 26.45 -23.12
C LYS A 62 -17.21 27.47 -22.69
N ASP A 63 -16.21 27.67 -23.54
CA ASP A 63 -15.12 28.59 -23.28
C ASP A 63 -15.63 30.02 -23.05
N TYR A 64 -15.27 30.59 -21.91
CA TYR A 64 -15.61 31.96 -21.50
C TYR A 64 -17.11 32.26 -21.55
N GLU A 65 -17.96 31.28 -21.23
CA GLU A 65 -19.41 31.45 -21.17
C GLU A 65 -19.99 30.83 -19.88
N CYS A 66 -20.70 31.65 -19.10
CA CYS A 66 -21.45 31.16 -17.94
C CYS A 66 -22.76 30.46 -18.36
N LEU A 67 -23.29 29.56 -17.51
CA LEU A 67 -24.46 28.72 -17.85
C LEU A 67 -25.76 29.50 -18.14
N CYS A 68 -25.95 30.65 -17.50
CA CYS A 68 -27.10 31.53 -17.72
C CYS A 68 -26.94 32.47 -18.92
N GLY A 69 -25.72 32.58 -19.47
CA GLY A 69 -25.42 33.45 -20.61
C GLY A 69 -25.28 34.95 -20.30
N LYS A 70 -25.30 35.37 -19.02
CA LYS A 70 -25.08 36.78 -18.60
C LYS A 70 -23.69 37.28 -19.05
N TYR A 71 -22.65 36.52 -18.72
CA TYR A 71 -21.28 36.79 -19.11
C TYR A 71 -20.84 35.85 -20.23
N LYS A 72 -20.36 36.42 -21.33
CA LYS A 72 -19.88 35.72 -22.53
C LYS A 72 -18.65 36.41 -23.11
N LYS A 73 -17.77 35.62 -23.73
CA LYS A 73 -16.50 36.03 -24.36
C LYS A 73 -15.39 36.29 -23.33
N LYS A 74 -14.15 36.24 -23.83
CA LYS A 74 -12.91 36.34 -23.04
C LYS A 74 -12.79 37.60 -22.17
N LYS A 75 -13.47 38.70 -22.51
CA LYS A 75 -13.40 39.95 -21.72
C LYS A 75 -13.85 39.81 -20.26
N TYR A 76 -14.64 38.79 -19.93
CA TYR A 76 -15.12 38.52 -18.56
C TYR A 76 -14.34 37.39 -17.87
N GLU A 77 -13.19 36.99 -18.42
CA GLU A 77 -12.33 35.95 -17.84
C GLU A 77 -12.04 36.25 -16.35
N GLY A 78 -12.19 35.23 -15.49
CA GLY A 78 -12.02 35.34 -14.03
C GLY A 78 -13.23 35.90 -13.28
N THR A 79 -14.27 36.41 -13.96
CA THR A 79 -15.48 36.91 -13.30
C THR A 79 -16.38 35.75 -12.87
N VAL A 80 -16.79 35.72 -11.60
CA VAL A 80 -17.82 34.79 -11.10
C VAL A 80 -19.20 35.39 -11.31
N CYS A 81 -20.08 34.65 -11.98
CA CYS A 81 -21.39 35.18 -12.34
C CYS A 81 -22.33 35.28 -11.13
N ASP A 82 -22.87 36.47 -10.84
CA ASP A 82 -23.81 36.68 -9.70
C ASP A 82 -25.10 35.86 -9.79
N ARG A 83 -25.54 35.51 -11.00
CA ARG A 83 -26.80 34.78 -11.23
C ARG A 83 -26.66 33.27 -11.09
N CYS A 84 -25.58 32.71 -11.63
CA CYS A 84 -25.38 31.24 -11.66
C CYS A 84 -24.19 30.76 -10.82
N GLY A 85 -23.38 31.67 -10.28
CA GLY A 85 -22.20 31.38 -9.46
C GLY A 85 -21.05 30.71 -10.22
N ILE A 86 -21.03 30.78 -11.55
CA ILE A 86 -20.04 30.09 -12.38
C ILE A 86 -18.95 31.08 -12.77
N GLU A 87 -17.71 30.67 -12.58
CA GLU A 87 -16.53 31.37 -13.06
C GLU A 87 -16.40 31.28 -14.57
N VAL A 88 -16.18 32.43 -15.21
CA VAL A 88 -15.95 32.51 -16.65
C VAL A 88 -14.47 32.22 -16.93
N THR A 89 -14.19 31.02 -17.42
CA THR A 89 -12.84 30.56 -17.79
C THR A 89 -12.93 29.61 -18.98
N ARG A 90 -11.82 29.00 -19.39
CA ARG A 90 -11.79 27.96 -20.42
C ARG A 90 -12.51 26.70 -19.92
N SER A 91 -13.09 25.92 -20.83
CA SER A 91 -13.80 24.69 -20.47
C SER A 91 -12.85 23.54 -20.09
N ASP A 92 -11.56 23.65 -20.43
CA ASP A 92 -10.50 22.68 -20.09
C ASP A 92 -10.35 22.42 -18.59
N VAL A 93 -10.69 23.39 -17.73
CA VAL A 93 -10.73 23.23 -16.27
C VAL A 93 -11.63 22.07 -15.82
N ARG A 94 -12.62 21.68 -16.63
CA ARG A 94 -13.50 20.51 -16.39
C ARG A 94 -12.79 19.16 -16.47
N ARG A 95 -11.53 19.16 -16.91
CA ARG A 95 -10.62 18.00 -16.89
C ARG A 95 -9.74 17.95 -15.63
N GLU A 96 -9.67 19.05 -14.88
CA GLU A 96 -8.72 19.23 -13.76
C GLU A 96 -9.43 19.44 -12.42
N ARG A 97 -10.57 20.12 -12.38
CA ARG A 97 -11.30 20.45 -11.14
C ARG A 97 -11.98 19.21 -10.56
N PHE A 98 -11.64 18.87 -9.32
CA PHE A 98 -12.30 17.81 -8.55
C PHE A 98 -13.53 18.33 -7.81
N GLY A 99 -14.52 17.47 -7.65
CA GLY A 99 -15.61 17.62 -6.68
C GLY A 99 -15.37 16.71 -5.48
N HIS A 100 -16.22 16.76 -4.47
CA HIS A 100 -16.22 15.78 -3.40
C HIS A 100 -17.64 15.40 -2.97
N ILE A 101 -17.76 14.29 -2.25
CA ILE A 101 -19.00 13.86 -1.57
C ILE A 101 -18.64 13.72 -0.10
N GLU A 102 -19.36 14.43 0.77
CA GLU A 102 -19.25 14.26 2.22
C GLU A 102 -20.20 13.16 2.69
N LEU A 103 -19.60 12.08 3.22
CA LEU A 103 -20.33 10.90 3.65
C LEU A 103 -21.01 11.15 5.00
N ALA A 104 -22.22 10.62 5.16
CA ALA A 104 -22.96 10.66 6.42
C ALA A 104 -22.38 9.70 7.47
N SER A 105 -21.64 8.69 7.03
CA SER A 105 -20.94 7.73 7.88
C SER A 105 -19.59 7.43 7.25
N PRO A 106 -18.51 7.28 8.05
CA PRO A 106 -17.21 6.86 7.54
C PRO A 106 -17.29 5.50 6.83
N VAL A 107 -16.45 5.29 5.82
CA VAL A 107 -16.43 4.10 4.98
C VAL A 107 -14.99 3.60 4.80
N ALA A 108 -14.74 2.31 4.98
CA ALA A 108 -13.40 1.75 4.79
C ALA A 108 -13.01 1.71 3.31
N HIS A 109 -11.80 2.12 2.97
CA HIS A 109 -11.31 1.99 1.61
C HIS A 109 -10.96 0.52 1.30
N ILE A 110 -11.64 -0.07 0.31
CA ILE A 110 -11.59 -1.52 0.01
C ILE A 110 -10.18 -2.08 -0.23
N TRP A 111 -9.26 -1.31 -0.80
CA TRP A 111 -7.87 -1.77 -0.98
C TRP A 111 -7.16 -2.12 0.33
N TYR A 112 -7.41 -1.40 1.43
CA TYR A 112 -6.77 -1.69 2.72
C TYR A 112 -7.51 -2.78 3.51
N LEU A 113 -8.80 -2.95 3.24
CA LEU A 113 -9.64 -3.99 3.81
C LEU A 113 -9.37 -5.37 3.17
N LYS A 114 -9.44 -5.46 1.84
CA LYS A 114 -9.39 -6.69 1.05
C LYS A 114 -8.04 -6.95 0.37
N SER A 115 -6.98 -6.23 0.73
CA SER A 115 -5.62 -6.65 0.34
C SER A 115 -5.28 -8.00 0.98
N THR A 116 -4.40 -8.76 0.35
CA THR A 116 -3.86 -10.00 0.91
C THR A 116 -2.38 -9.79 1.23
N PRO A 117 -1.98 -9.65 2.51
CA PRO A 117 -2.80 -9.58 3.72
C PRO A 117 -3.54 -8.25 3.90
N SER A 118 -4.61 -8.23 4.70
CA SER A 118 -5.38 -7.01 5.00
C SER A 118 -4.51 -6.03 5.79
N LYS A 119 -4.45 -4.76 5.37
CA LYS A 119 -3.67 -3.76 6.10
C LYS A 119 -4.35 -3.40 7.42
N LEU A 120 -5.68 -3.26 7.39
CA LEU A 120 -6.51 -3.01 8.58
C LEU A 120 -6.43 -4.18 9.56
N GLY A 121 -6.66 -5.41 9.09
CA GLY A 121 -6.58 -6.59 9.95
C GLY A 121 -5.19 -6.78 10.56
N ASN A 122 -4.12 -6.61 9.76
CA ASN A 122 -2.76 -6.76 10.27
C ASN A 122 -2.38 -5.71 11.32
N LEU A 123 -2.87 -4.47 11.18
CA LEU A 123 -2.63 -3.42 12.16
C LEU A 123 -3.36 -3.71 13.48
N LEU A 124 -4.63 -4.12 13.40
CA LEU A 124 -5.49 -4.42 14.55
C LEU A 124 -5.32 -5.82 15.13
N GLY A 125 -4.40 -6.65 14.61
CA GLY A 125 -4.25 -8.04 15.07
C GLY A 125 -5.44 -8.95 14.74
N LEU A 126 -6.37 -8.51 13.89
CA LEU A 126 -7.58 -9.24 13.51
C LEU A 126 -7.37 -10.03 12.22
N THR A 127 -8.14 -11.10 12.04
CA THR A 127 -8.18 -11.80 10.76
C THR A 127 -8.89 -10.97 9.70
N SER A 128 -8.60 -11.22 8.41
CA SER A 128 -9.29 -10.53 7.31
C SER A 128 -10.81 -10.78 7.30
N ARG A 129 -11.28 -11.87 7.91
CA ARG A 129 -12.71 -12.19 8.03
C ARG A 129 -13.35 -11.41 9.17
N ASP A 130 -12.68 -11.31 10.31
CA ASP A 130 -13.23 -10.62 11.49
C ASP A 130 -13.37 -9.12 11.22
N ILE A 131 -12.35 -8.49 10.63
CA ILE A 131 -12.44 -7.08 10.24
C ILE A 131 -13.52 -6.84 9.19
N GLU A 132 -13.77 -7.80 8.30
CA GLU A 132 -14.86 -7.71 7.34
C GLU A 132 -16.22 -7.76 8.03
N ARG A 133 -16.45 -8.72 8.94
CA ARG A 133 -17.70 -8.83 9.70
C ARG A 133 -18.01 -7.54 10.47
N VAL A 134 -16.99 -6.89 11.05
CA VAL A 134 -17.15 -5.59 11.71
C VAL A 134 -17.55 -4.49 10.71
N ILE A 135 -16.80 -4.32 9.62
CA ILE A 135 -17.05 -3.24 8.64
C ILE A 135 -18.44 -3.33 8.00
N TYR A 136 -18.94 -4.55 7.75
CA TYR A 136 -20.25 -4.77 7.13
C TYR A 136 -21.39 -4.98 8.14
N PHE A 137 -21.20 -4.58 9.41
CA PHE A 137 -22.24 -4.58 10.45
C PHE A 137 -22.80 -5.97 10.77
N GLU A 138 -21.97 -7.01 10.72
CA GLU A 138 -22.34 -8.39 11.09
C GLU A 138 -21.87 -8.76 12.50
N SER A 139 -20.87 -8.07 13.06
CA SER A 139 -20.29 -8.40 14.36
C SER A 139 -19.72 -7.17 15.06
N TYR A 140 -19.71 -7.19 16.40
CA TYR A 140 -19.18 -6.10 17.21
C TYR A 140 -17.66 -6.22 17.33
N LEU A 141 -16.98 -5.09 17.19
CA LEU A 141 -15.60 -4.93 17.63
C LEU A 141 -15.61 -4.51 19.09
N ILE A 142 -14.89 -5.24 19.93
CA ILE A 142 -14.78 -4.97 21.35
C ILE A 142 -13.35 -4.56 21.66
N VAL A 143 -13.21 -3.48 22.40
CA VAL A 143 -11.97 -3.00 23.00
C VAL A 143 -12.12 -3.18 24.50
N GLU A 144 -11.25 -3.99 25.07
CA GLU A 144 -11.18 -4.23 26.51
C GLU A 144 -9.99 -3.47 27.10
N HIS A 145 -10.30 -2.62 28.07
CA HIS A 145 -9.35 -1.84 28.85
C HIS A 145 -9.00 -2.57 30.15
N PRO A 146 -7.75 -2.46 30.63
CA PRO A 146 -7.37 -2.96 31.95
C PRO A 146 -7.96 -2.06 33.05
N GLU A 147 -8.41 -2.65 34.16
CA GLU A 147 -8.97 -1.90 35.31
C GLU A 147 -7.99 -1.78 36.48
N THR A 148 -7.05 -2.73 36.61
CA THR A 148 -6.10 -2.80 37.72
C THR A 148 -4.66 -2.69 37.23
N GLU A 149 -3.75 -2.21 38.08
CA GLU A 149 -2.30 -2.10 37.75
C GLU A 149 -1.70 -3.48 37.38
N GLU A 150 -2.15 -4.56 38.02
CA GLU A 150 -1.73 -5.92 37.69
C GLU A 150 -2.19 -6.34 36.28
N GLU A 151 -3.41 -5.98 35.88
CA GLU A 151 -3.92 -6.21 34.52
C GLU A 151 -3.16 -5.34 33.49
N GLU A 152 -2.81 -4.10 33.81
CA GLU A 152 -2.02 -3.24 32.92
C GLU A 152 -0.67 -3.89 32.59
N GLU A 153 0.05 -4.40 33.59
CA GLU A 153 1.29 -5.14 33.37
C GLU A 153 1.09 -6.42 32.54
N ALA A 154 0.01 -7.15 32.80
CA ALA A 154 -0.32 -8.37 32.06
C ALA A 154 -0.63 -8.06 30.59
N PHE A 155 -1.36 -6.97 30.33
CA PHE A 155 -1.71 -6.52 28.98
C PHE A 155 -0.48 -6.02 28.23
N GLU A 156 0.45 -5.32 28.89
CA GLU A 156 1.70 -4.91 28.27
C GLU A 156 2.52 -6.13 27.80
N LYS A 157 2.58 -7.19 28.61
CA LYS A 157 3.33 -8.43 28.31
C LYS A 157 2.66 -9.30 27.24
N ASP A 158 1.34 -9.20 27.07
CA ASP A 158 0.58 -10.02 26.11
C ASP A 158 0.83 -9.59 24.64
N PRO A 159 1.30 -10.47 23.75
CA PRO A 159 1.60 -10.12 22.35
C PRO A 159 0.37 -9.76 21.50
N SER A 160 -0.84 -10.04 21.98
CA SER A 160 -2.09 -9.74 21.28
C SER A 160 -2.62 -8.33 21.54
N THR A 161 -2.07 -7.60 22.51
CA THR A 161 -2.52 -6.26 22.87
C THR A 161 -1.99 -5.18 21.94
N ILE A 162 -2.70 -4.07 21.92
CA ILE A 162 -2.44 -2.91 21.06
C ILE A 162 -2.31 -1.68 21.95
N PRO A 163 -1.32 -0.80 21.70
CA PRO A 163 -1.15 0.39 22.50
C PRO A 163 -2.05 1.53 21.99
N PHE A 164 -2.83 2.11 22.88
CA PHE A 164 -3.66 3.28 22.65
C PHE A 164 -3.06 4.49 23.38
N MET A 165 -3.14 5.67 22.75
CA MET A 165 -2.87 6.95 23.39
C MET A 165 -4.15 7.45 24.04
N ASP A 166 -4.09 7.64 25.36
CA ASP A 166 -5.17 8.21 26.16
C ASP A 166 -4.59 9.27 27.10
N GLY A 167 -5.01 10.53 26.95
CA GLY A 167 -4.51 11.64 27.78
C GLY A 167 -2.98 11.91 27.71
N GLY A 168 -2.28 11.40 26.69
CA GLY A 168 -0.81 11.48 26.57
C GLY A 168 -0.05 10.31 27.22
N LEU A 169 -0.78 9.33 27.77
CA LEU A 169 -0.24 8.08 28.29
C LEU A 169 -0.58 6.93 27.34
N THR A 170 0.32 5.95 27.24
CA THR A 170 0.11 4.74 26.43
C THR A 170 -0.53 3.66 27.29
N LYS A 171 -1.77 3.27 26.97
CA LYS A 171 -2.48 2.15 27.61
C LYS A 171 -2.55 0.95 26.66
N TRP A 172 -2.36 -0.26 27.18
CA TRP A 172 -2.46 -1.48 26.38
C TRP A 172 -3.87 -2.04 26.45
N VAL A 173 -4.49 -2.29 25.30
CA VAL A 173 -5.86 -2.81 25.21
C VAL A 173 -5.92 -4.11 24.43
N LYS A 174 -6.92 -4.94 24.73
CA LYS A 174 -7.23 -6.15 23.94
C LYS A 174 -8.34 -5.83 22.95
N ILE A 175 -8.20 -6.31 21.72
CA ILE A 175 -9.19 -6.13 20.66
C ILE A 175 -9.61 -7.49 20.14
N TYR A 176 -10.90 -7.74 20.12
CA TYR A 176 -11.48 -8.96 19.56
C TYR A 176 -12.86 -8.68 18.97
N VAL A 177 -13.39 -9.67 18.24
CA VAL A 177 -14.67 -9.56 17.54
C VAL A 177 -15.62 -10.60 18.10
N LYS A 178 -16.85 -10.19 18.41
CA LYS A 178 -17.92 -11.06 18.89
C LYS A 178 -19.14 -10.97 17.98
N SER A 179 -19.82 -12.11 17.82
CA SER A 179 -21.11 -12.13 17.12
C SER A 179 -22.16 -11.37 17.93
N GLU A 180 -23.30 -11.05 17.33
CA GLU A 180 -24.39 -10.37 18.03
C GLU A 180 -24.97 -11.22 19.19
N GLU A 181 -25.06 -12.55 19.01
CA GLU A 181 -25.51 -13.49 20.04
C GLU A 181 -24.52 -13.55 21.20
N GLU A 182 -23.23 -13.77 20.90
CA GLU A 182 -22.15 -13.80 21.91
C GLU A 182 -22.04 -12.46 22.66
N PHE A 183 -22.25 -11.35 21.95
CA PHE A 183 -22.23 -10.03 22.55
C PHE A 183 -23.39 -9.85 23.54
N ARG A 184 -24.61 -10.27 23.15
CA ARG A 184 -25.77 -10.18 24.04
C ARG A 184 -25.58 -11.07 25.27
N GLU A 185 -25.08 -12.29 25.12
CA GLU A 185 -24.87 -13.19 26.27
C GLU A 185 -23.80 -12.70 27.26
N ALA A 186 -22.70 -12.13 26.75
CA ALA A 186 -21.55 -11.77 27.58
C ALA A 186 -21.61 -10.35 28.17
N TYR A 187 -22.36 -9.43 27.55
CA TYR A 187 -22.34 -8.01 27.90
C TYR A 187 -23.73 -7.42 28.23
N ASP A 188 -24.77 -8.25 28.42
CA ASP A 188 -26.15 -7.79 28.70
C ASP A 188 -26.33 -7.07 30.05
N TYR A 189 -25.34 -7.05 30.96
CA TYR A 189 -25.60 -6.62 32.35
C TYR A 189 -24.60 -5.66 33.03
N GLU A 190 -23.45 -5.29 32.46
CA GLU A 190 -22.54 -4.36 33.14
C GLU A 190 -22.00 -3.28 32.18
N HIS A 191 -22.51 -2.05 32.35
CA HIS A 191 -21.91 -0.84 31.81
C HIS A 191 -20.65 -0.48 32.62
N SER A 192 -19.67 -1.38 32.69
CA SER A 192 -18.37 -0.99 33.22
C SER A 192 -17.60 -0.22 32.15
N GLU A 193 -16.87 0.81 32.56
CA GLU A 193 -15.98 1.60 31.67
C GLU A 193 -14.87 0.74 31.04
N ARG A 194 -14.78 -0.55 31.40
CA ARG A 194 -13.86 -1.57 30.89
C ARG A 194 -14.02 -1.85 29.40
N TYR A 195 -15.24 -1.83 28.86
CA TYR A 195 -15.52 -2.32 27.50
C TYR A 195 -16.06 -1.21 26.59
N GLU A 196 -15.29 -0.83 25.57
CA GLU A 196 -15.81 -0.06 24.44
C GLU A 196 -16.18 -1.00 23.29
N TYR A 197 -17.38 -0.89 22.74
CA TYR A 197 -17.81 -1.71 21.60
C TYR A 197 -18.45 -0.90 20.49
N GLY A 198 -18.47 -1.46 19.28
CA GLY A 198 -19.16 -0.85 18.15
C GLY A 198 -19.05 -1.65 16.86
N MET A 199 -19.76 -1.20 15.83
CA MET A 199 -19.76 -1.81 14.51
C MET A 199 -19.36 -0.82 13.42
N GLY A 200 -18.98 -1.34 12.27
CA GLY A 200 -18.75 -0.55 11.07
C GLY A 200 -17.39 0.14 11.01
N ALA A 201 -17.18 0.87 9.92
CA ALA A 201 -15.96 1.63 9.69
C ALA A 201 -15.76 2.79 10.69
N GLU A 202 -16.82 3.24 11.35
CA GLU A 202 -16.79 4.29 12.36
C GLU A 202 -16.01 3.86 13.61
N LYS A 203 -16.36 2.71 14.22
CA LYS A 203 -15.61 2.19 15.37
C LYS A 203 -14.18 1.79 14.99
N VAL A 204 -13.98 1.26 13.79
CA VAL A 204 -12.63 0.96 13.29
C VAL A 204 -11.79 2.24 13.15
N LYS A 205 -12.38 3.34 12.67
CA LYS A 205 -11.69 4.63 12.58
C LYS A 205 -11.32 5.18 13.96
N ASP A 206 -12.25 5.13 14.91
CA ASP A 206 -12.03 5.53 16.30
C ASP A 206 -10.82 4.77 16.89
N VAL A 207 -10.85 3.44 16.81
CA VAL A 207 -9.74 2.59 17.25
C VAL A 207 -8.42 2.96 16.56
N LEU A 208 -8.42 3.15 15.23
CA LEU A 208 -7.20 3.52 14.48
C LEU A 208 -6.63 4.89 14.87
N SER A 209 -7.48 5.84 15.28
CA SER A 209 -7.07 7.18 15.70
C SER A 209 -6.36 7.17 17.06
N LYS A 210 -6.73 6.22 17.93
CA LYS A 210 -6.14 6.05 19.25
C LYS A 210 -4.82 5.30 19.23
N ILE A 211 -4.42 4.61 18.15
CA ILE A 211 -3.20 3.77 18.15
C ILE A 211 -1.92 4.60 18.31
N ASP A 212 -1.10 4.23 19.30
CA ASP A 212 0.27 4.71 19.45
C ASP A 212 1.22 3.91 18.53
N LEU A 213 1.60 4.48 17.40
CA LEU A 213 2.47 3.80 16.45
C LEU A 213 3.91 3.59 16.98
N GLU A 214 4.41 4.49 17.82
CA GLU A 214 5.80 4.45 18.31
C GLU A 214 5.96 3.37 19.36
N ALA A 215 5.07 3.35 20.36
CA ALA A 215 5.02 2.29 21.36
C ALA A 215 4.78 0.92 20.70
N PHE A 216 3.93 0.86 19.67
CA PHE A 216 3.67 -0.39 18.97
C PHE A 216 4.90 -0.92 18.23
N ALA A 217 5.63 -0.03 17.55
CA ALA A 217 6.88 -0.40 16.89
C ALA A 217 7.93 -0.87 17.90
N PHE A 218 8.03 -0.21 19.06
CA PHE A 218 8.96 -0.58 20.11
C PHE A 218 8.68 -1.99 20.65
N LYS A 219 7.41 -2.31 20.98
CA LYS A 219 7.01 -3.64 21.44
C LYS A 219 7.30 -4.71 20.39
N LEU A 220 6.92 -4.48 19.13
CA LEU A 220 7.19 -5.44 18.05
C LEU A 220 8.69 -5.66 17.81
N LYS A 221 9.53 -4.63 17.98
CA LYS A 221 11.00 -4.77 17.94
C LYS A 221 11.53 -5.58 19.12
N LYS A 222 10.99 -5.37 20.32
CA LYS A 222 11.35 -6.16 21.52
C LYS A 222 10.98 -7.63 21.34
N GLU A 223 9.76 -7.91 20.85
CA GLU A 223 9.33 -9.27 20.49
C GLU A 223 10.23 -9.87 19.41
N LEU A 224 10.53 -9.14 18.34
CA LEU A 224 11.45 -9.62 17.30
C LEU A 224 12.86 -9.90 17.83
N LYS A 225 13.37 -9.10 18.77
CA LYS A 225 14.67 -9.36 19.42
C LYS A 225 14.66 -10.67 20.20
N THR A 226 13.55 -11.02 20.88
CA THR A 226 13.45 -12.33 21.55
C THR A 226 13.51 -13.51 20.58
N TYR A 227 13.13 -13.31 19.31
CA TYR A 227 13.25 -14.32 18.26
C TYR A 227 14.53 -14.19 17.42
N ALA A 228 15.27 -13.08 17.56
CA ALA A 228 16.55 -12.83 16.91
C ALA A 228 17.72 -13.39 17.73
N THR A 229 17.47 -14.44 18.53
CA THR A 229 18.52 -15.18 19.22
C THR A 229 19.46 -15.78 18.19
N GLY A 230 20.73 -15.41 18.24
CA GLY A 230 21.79 -15.93 17.39
C GLY A 230 22.63 -16.99 18.08
N PHE A 231 23.74 -17.38 17.44
CA PHE A 231 24.78 -18.19 18.08
C PHE A 231 25.31 -17.54 19.38
N ASP A 232 25.32 -16.20 19.42
CA ASP A 232 25.80 -15.43 20.55
C ASP A 232 24.84 -15.47 21.77
N ASP A 233 23.63 -16.03 21.64
CA ASP A 233 22.64 -16.13 22.72
C ASP A 233 22.45 -17.57 23.23
N LEU A 234 23.31 -18.51 22.80
CA LEU A 234 23.32 -19.89 23.29
C LEU A 234 23.91 -19.96 24.71
N ASP A 235 23.03 -20.02 25.70
CA ASP A 235 23.38 -20.19 27.11
C ASP A 235 22.37 -21.10 27.85
N VAL A 236 22.61 -21.33 29.14
CA VAL A 236 21.74 -22.15 30.01
C VAL A 236 20.33 -21.56 30.08
N SER A 237 20.17 -20.23 30.03
CA SER A 237 18.87 -19.57 30.05
C SER A 237 18.06 -19.82 28.77
N PHE A 238 18.73 -19.97 27.63
CA PHE A 238 18.11 -20.33 26.36
C PHE A 238 17.64 -21.79 26.36
N LYS A 239 18.42 -22.70 26.96
CA LYS A 239 18.03 -24.11 27.18
C LYS A 239 16.76 -24.23 28.01
N GLU A 240 16.66 -23.46 29.09
CA GLU A 240 15.48 -23.43 29.98
C GLU A 240 14.23 -22.86 29.29
N LYS A 241 14.39 -21.81 28.46
CA LYS A 241 13.27 -21.17 27.76
C LYS A 241 12.74 -22.01 26.59
N GLN A 242 13.62 -22.69 25.84
CA GLN A 242 13.26 -23.36 24.57
C GLN A 242 14.05 -24.67 24.34
N GLU A 243 13.84 -25.67 25.21
CA GLU A 243 14.57 -26.95 25.20
C GLU A 243 14.57 -27.69 23.83
N ARG A 244 13.42 -27.73 23.15
CA ARG A 244 13.30 -28.42 21.85
C ARG A 244 14.10 -27.73 20.73
N LEU A 245 14.17 -26.40 20.76
CA LEU A 245 14.91 -25.62 19.78
C LEU A 245 16.41 -25.73 20.03
N TYR A 246 16.81 -25.65 21.30
CA TYR A 246 18.19 -25.79 21.75
C TYR A 246 18.82 -27.10 21.29
N LYS A 247 18.16 -28.25 21.52
CA LYS A 247 18.64 -29.56 21.06
C LYS A 247 18.91 -29.59 19.55
N LYS A 248 17.94 -29.14 18.75
CA LYS A 248 18.07 -29.08 17.27
C LYS A 248 19.20 -28.15 16.80
N VAL A 249 19.36 -26.99 17.44
CA VAL A 249 20.44 -26.04 17.11
C VAL A 249 21.80 -26.68 17.39
N ILE A 250 21.96 -27.36 18.53
CA ILE A 250 23.20 -28.07 18.87
C ILE A 250 23.49 -29.20 17.90
N THR A 251 22.50 -30.03 17.55
CA THR A 251 22.68 -31.11 16.57
C THR A 251 23.18 -30.56 15.22
N GLU A 252 22.65 -29.41 14.79
CA GLU A 252 23.05 -28.78 13.53
C GLU A 252 24.45 -28.16 13.59
N ILE A 253 24.84 -27.56 14.73
CA ILE A 253 26.20 -27.06 14.96
C ILE A 253 27.20 -28.23 14.93
N ALA A 254 26.91 -29.33 15.65
CA ALA A 254 27.74 -30.53 15.67
C ALA A 254 27.96 -31.10 14.26
N ARG A 255 26.87 -31.18 13.48
CA ARG A 255 26.93 -31.63 12.09
C ARG A 255 27.81 -30.73 11.24
N LYS A 256 27.66 -29.41 11.33
CA LYS A 256 28.44 -28.46 10.52
C LYS A 256 29.91 -28.44 10.91
N LEU A 257 30.24 -28.49 12.20
CA LEU A 257 31.62 -28.61 12.66
C LEU A 257 32.26 -29.91 12.14
N SER A 258 31.51 -31.01 12.14
CA SER A 258 31.96 -32.29 11.57
C SER A 258 32.14 -32.24 10.05
N ASP A 259 31.20 -31.61 9.31
CA ASP A 259 31.31 -31.39 7.86
C ASP A 259 32.58 -30.61 7.48
N PHE A 260 32.98 -29.66 8.32
CA PHE A 260 34.20 -28.86 8.13
C PHE A 260 35.47 -29.52 8.68
N GLY A 261 35.37 -30.75 9.19
CA GLY A 261 36.51 -31.53 9.67
C GLY A 261 37.12 -31.04 10.98
N ILE A 262 36.36 -30.26 11.78
CA ILE A 262 36.81 -29.76 13.07
C ILE A 262 36.67 -30.87 14.10
N LYS A 263 37.78 -31.21 14.77
CA LYS A 263 37.83 -32.26 15.77
C LYS A 263 37.96 -31.68 17.17
N PHE A 264 37.33 -32.35 18.13
CA PHE A 264 37.55 -32.12 19.55
C PHE A 264 38.52 -33.19 20.05
N GLY A 265 39.82 -32.86 20.00
CA GLY A 265 40.90 -33.83 20.18
C GLY A 265 40.91 -34.80 19.00
N ASP A 266 40.65 -36.08 19.28
CA ASP A 266 40.64 -37.12 18.25
C ASP A 266 39.25 -37.44 17.69
N ILE A 267 38.19 -36.85 18.26
CA ILE A 267 36.79 -37.22 17.98
C ILE A 267 36.09 -36.10 17.22
N LEU A 268 35.10 -36.47 16.38
CA LEU A 268 34.20 -35.50 15.76
C LEU A 268 33.12 -35.07 16.78
N PRO A 269 32.80 -33.76 16.86
CA PRO A 269 31.88 -33.25 17.87
C PRO A 269 30.46 -33.78 17.64
N THR A 270 29.84 -34.31 18.70
CA THR A 270 28.43 -34.70 18.77
C THR A 270 27.62 -33.71 19.63
N GLU A 271 26.31 -33.91 19.70
CA GLU A 271 25.42 -33.05 20.49
C GLU A 271 25.80 -32.99 21.97
N LYS A 272 26.31 -34.10 22.52
CA LYS A 272 26.65 -34.22 23.95
C LYS A 272 27.84 -33.35 24.33
N GLU A 273 28.89 -33.34 23.52
CA GLU A 273 30.09 -32.55 23.82
C GLU A 273 29.81 -31.05 23.70
N ILE A 274 28.99 -30.64 22.73
CA ILE A 274 28.63 -29.22 22.58
C ILE A 274 27.71 -28.77 23.72
N ASP A 275 26.75 -29.59 24.15
CA ASP A 275 25.89 -29.27 25.31
C ASP A 275 26.72 -29.16 26.60
N ALA A 276 27.69 -30.06 26.79
CA ALA A 276 28.60 -30.08 27.93
C ALA A 276 29.54 -28.85 27.99
N LEU A 277 29.95 -28.31 26.83
CA LEU A 277 30.70 -27.05 26.78
C LEU A 277 29.81 -25.84 27.08
N ILE A 278 28.55 -25.85 26.64
CA ILE A 278 27.61 -24.74 26.86
C ILE A 278 27.11 -24.70 28.31
N SER A 279 27.00 -25.84 29.00
CA SER A 279 26.65 -25.92 30.43
C SER A 279 27.76 -25.39 31.36
N LYS A 280 28.95 -25.08 30.81
CA LYS A 280 30.16 -24.60 31.49
C LYS A 280 30.88 -25.62 32.39
N ASP A 281 30.48 -26.88 32.38
CA ASP A 281 31.12 -27.93 33.19
C ASP A 281 32.44 -28.44 32.58
N TYR A 282 32.66 -28.14 31.29
CA TYR A 282 33.82 -28.58 30.52
C TYR A 282 34.51 -27.42 29.81
N TYR A 283 35.82 -27.57 29.63
CA TYR A 283 36.69 -26.65 28.93
C TYR A 283 37.29 -27.32 27.70
N LEU A 284 37.50 -26.53 26.65
CA LEU A 284 38.12 -26.94 25.41
C LEU A 284 39.50 -26.30 25.31
N ILE A 285 40.53 -27.11 25.04
CA ILE A 285 41.89 -26.60 24.79
C ILE A 285 41.94 -26.02 23.38
N VAL A 286 42.02 -24.70 23.28
CA VAL A 286 41.98 -23.95 22.02
C VAL A 286 43.39 -23.69 21.47
N ASP A 287 44.38 -23.56 22.34
CA ASP A 287 45.77 -23.42 21.94
C ASP A 287 46.70 -24.14 22.94
N PRO A 288 47.31 -25.28 22.56
CA PRO A 288 48.23 -26.00 23.43
C PRO A 288 49.62 -25.34 23.51
N LYS A 289 49.93 -24.31 22.71
CA LYS A 289 51.26 -23.68 22.60
C LYS A 289 52.39 -24.71 22.54
N GLU A 290 53.29 -24.74 23.52
CA GLU A 290 54.45 -25.65 23.62
C GLU A 290 54.16 -26.90 24.49
N THR A 291 52.92 -27.11 24.94
CA THR A 291 52.53 -28.27 25.74
C THR A 291 52.25 -29.50 24.86
N GLY A 292 52.35 -30.70 25.44
CA GLY A 292 51.99 -31.97 24.76
C GLY A 292 50.50 -32.21 24.61
N LEU A 293 49.65 -31.20 24.83
CA LEU A 293 48.20 -31.33 24.82
C LEU A 293 47.64 -31.31 23.38
N LEU A 294 46.60 -32.11 23.14
CA LEU A 294 45.92 -32.16 21.85
C LEU A 294 44.97 -30.96 21.68
N LEU A 295 45.05 -30.32 20.51
CA LEU A 295 44.13 -29.25 20.10
C LEU A 295 42.69 -29.76 20.10
N GLY A 296 41.78 -29.03 20.76
CA GLY A 296 40.37 -29.38 20.89
C GLY A 296 40.07 -30.45 21.94
N LYS A 297 41.04 -30.88 22.77
CA LYS A 297 40.77 -31.82 23.87
C LYS A 297 39.79 -31.20 24.86
N ILE A 298 38.74 -31.97 25.22
CA ILE A 298 37.77 -31.59 26.24
C ILE A 298 38.26 -32.06 27.61
N VAL A 299 38.23 -31.16 28.58
CA VAL A 299 38.68 -31.39 29.95
C VAL A 299 37.58 -30.94 30.92
N HIS A 300 37.32 -31.71 31.96
CA HIS A 300 36.37 -31.33 32.99
C HIS A 300 36.95 -30.23 33.89
N GLU A 301 36.13 -29.35 34.46
CA GLU A 301 36.59 -28.21 35.28
C GLU A 301 37.59 -28.60 36.37
N LYS A 302 37.34 -29.70 37.10
CA LYS A 302 38.25 -30.21 38.15
C LYS A 302 39.67 -30.53 37.66
N ASP A 303 39.79 -31.06 36.44
CA ASP A 303 41.07 -31.50 35.90
C ASP A 303 41.86 -30.33 35.31
N ILE A 304 41.22 -29.17 35.10
CA ILE A 304 41.89 -27.99 34.56
C ILE A 304 42.79 -27.30 35.59
N GLU A 305 42.40 -27.35 36.86
CA GLU A 305 43.20 -26.83 37.97
C GLU A 305 44.48 -27.64 38.12
N GLU A 306 44.39 -28.96 37.97
CA GLU A 306 45.55 -29.87 37.97
C GLU A 306 46.47 -29.59 36.77
N LEU A 307 45.92 -29.43 35.56
CA LEU A 307 46.72 -29.11 34.36
C LEU A 307 47.38 -27.73 34.43
N ARG A 308 46.73 -26.73 35.05
CA ARG A 308 47.33 -25.41 35.28
C ARG A 308 48.45 -25.45 36.30
N GLN A 309 48.36 -26.33 37.31
CA GLN A 309 49.45 -26.57 38.26
C GLN A 309 50.64 -27.31 37.62
N GLU A 310 50.38 -28.24 36.70
CA GLU A 310 51.40 -29.05 36.04
C GLU A 310 52.18 -28.28 34.96
N TYR A 311 51.49 -27.54 34.08
CA TYR A 311 52.11 -26.87 32.94
C TYR A 311 52.27 -25.34 33.12
N GLY A 312 51.62 -24.75 34.12
CA GLY A 312 51.61 -23.30 34.38
C GLY A 312 50.46 -22.57 33.69
N GLU A 313 49.92 -21.50 34.30
CA GLU A 313 48.68 -20.85 33.86
C GLU A 313 48.72 -20.26 32.44
N GLU A 314 49.89 -19.83 31.95
CA GLU A 314 50.03 -19.24 30.62
C GLU A 314 50.45 -20.26 29.53
N SER A 315 50.64 -21.52 29.89
CA SER A 315 51.22 -22.53 28.98
C SER A 315 50.23 -23.04 27.94
N PHE A 316 48.92 -22.94 28.18
CA PHE A 316 47.87 -23.27 27.21
C PHE A 316 46.65 -22.37 27.39
N ILE A 317 45.84 -22.24 26.34
CA ILE A 317 44.57 -21.48 26.38
C ILE A 317 43.41 -22.47 26.37
N ALA A 318 42.64 -22.48 27.46
CA ALA A 318 41.42 -23.26 27.57
C ALA A 318 40.22 -22.34 27.82
N LEU A 319 39.17 -22.51 27.01
CA LEU A 319 37.95 -21.70 27.05
C LEU A 319 36.73 -22.60 27.26
N THR A 320 35.63 -22.04 27.77
CA THR A 320 34.35 -22.73 27.95
C THR A 320 33.23 -22.02 27.18
N GLY A 321 32.08 -22.68 27.03
CA GLY A 321 30.91 -22.12 26.36
C GLY A 321 31.08 -21.90 24.85
N LYS A 322 30.25 -20.99 24.31
CA LYS A 322 30.21 -20.62 22.88
C LYS A 322 31.52 -20.02 22.37
N GLU A 323 32.27 -19.33 23.24
CA GLU A 323 33.54 -18.68 22.91
C GLU A 323 34.63 -19.71 22.58
N ALA A 324 34.62 -20.85 23.27
CA ALA A 324 35.54 -21.96 23.01
C ALA A 324 35.40 -22.53 21.59
N ILE A 325 34.15 -22.65 21.12
CA ILE A 325 33.83 -23.18 19.78
C ILE A 325 34.25 -22.20 18.69
N GLU A 326 33.98 -20.90 18.89
CA GLU A 326 34.34 -19.85 17.93
C GLU A 326 35.87 -19.71 17.80
N GLU A 327 36.60 -19.79 18.90
CA GLU A 327 38.05 -19.63 18.90
C GLU A 327 38.77 -20.88 18.35
N LEU A 328 38.30 -22.09 18.69
CA LEU A 328 38.80 -23.33 18.07
C LEU A 328 38.59 -23.32 16.54
N TYR A 329 37.42 -22.84 16.08
CA TYR A 329 37.13 -22.73 14.66
C TYR A 329 38.11 -21.79 13.93
N LYS A 330 38.47 -20.66 14.55
CA LYS A 330 39.47 -19.74 13.99
C LYS A 330 40.84 -20.40 13.86
N LYS A 331 41.28 -21.13 14.88
CA LYS A 331 42.57 -21.86 14.88
C LYS A 331 42.64 -22.93 13.79
N TYR A 332 41.58 -23.72 13.61
CA TYR A 332 41.51 -24.68 12.49
C TYR A 332 41.55 -23.99 11.13
N ARG A 333 40.96 -22.80 11.00
CA ARG A 333 41.00 -22.02 9.76
C ARG A 333 42.38 -21.40 9.47
N GLU A 334 43.14 -21.05 10.50
CA GLU A 334 44.56 -20.64 10.34
C GLU A 334 45.39 -21.78 9.75
N LEU A 335 45.13 -23.02 10.20
CA LEU A 335 45.77 -24.24 9.71
C LEU A 335 45.27 -24.65 8.31
N ASN A 336 43.98 -24.46 8.01
CA ASN A 336 43.39 -24.77 6.71
C ASN A 336 42.48 -23.65 6.19
N LYS A 337 42.98 -22.90 5.20
CA LYS A 337 42.29 -21.74 4.59
C LYS A 337 41.06 -22.11 3.74
N GLU A 338 40.84 -23.40 3.45
CA GLU A 338 39.63 -23.88 2.75
C GLU A 338 38.40 -23.90 3.66
N ILE A 339 38.57 -23.82 4.98
CA ILE A 339 37.48 -23.75 5.93
C ILE A 339 36.76 -22.39 5.81
N PRO A 340 35.42 -22.36 5.68
CA PRO A 340 34.65 -21.12 5.55
C PRO A 340 34.81 -20.19 6.75
N LEU A 341 34.29 -18.96 6.65
CA LEU A 341 34.24 -18.05 7.80
C LEU A 341 33.20 -18.55 8.82
N PHE A 342 33.45 -18.36 10.12
CA PHE A 342 32.52 -18.78 11.18
C PHE A 342 31.13 -18.13 11.07
N SER A 343 31.00 -17.03 10.32
CA SER A 343 29.71 -16.44 9.95
C SER A 343 28.76 -17.44 9.29
N VAL A 344 29.28 -18.42 8.56
CA VAL A 344 28.48 -19.49 7.93
C VAL A 344 27.79 -20.34 9.00
N VAL A 345 28.48 -20.68 10.11
CA VAL A 345 27.89 -21.42 11.23
C VAL A 345 26.86 -20.55 11.95
N LYS A 346 27.16 -19.26 12.20
CA LYS A 346 26.20 -18.31 12.78
C LYS A 346 24.94 -18.16 11.91
N ASP A 347 25.08 -18.17 10.59
CA ASP A 347 23.98 -18.08 9.64
C ASP A 347 23.16 -19.37 9.56
N VAL A 348 23.79 -20.55 9.67
CA VAL A 348 23.07 -21.83 9.75
C VAL A 348 22.24 -21.89 11.04
N VAL A 349 22.80 -21.49 12.18
CA VAL A 349 22.06 -21.42 13.45
C VAL A 349 20.86 -20.49 13.34
N ARG A 350 21.06 -19.29 12.78
CA ARG A 350 19.95 -18.37 12.48
C ARG A 350 18.91 -19.00 11.56
N GLN A 351 19.32 -19.69 10.48
CA GLN A 351 18.39 -20.34 9.56
C GLN A 351 17.60 -21.47 10.23
N THR A 352 18.22 -22.25 11.11
CA THR A 352 17.54 -23.33 11.86
C THR A 352 16.53 -22.75 12.84
N ILE A 353 16.88 -21.67 13.55
CA ILE A 353 15.95 -20.93 14.41
C ILE A 353 14.78 -20.37 13.59
N LEU A 354 15.05 -19.76 12.43
CA LEU A 354 14.04 -19.24 11.52
C LEU A 354 13.13 -20.33 10.93
N LYS A 355 13.64 -21.56 10.71
CA LYS A 355 12.86 -22.69 10.20
C LYS A 355 11.91 -23.26 11.26
N GLU A 356 12.37 -23.35 12.50
CA GLU A 356 11.65 -24.04 13.58
C GLU A 356 10.69 -23.10 14.33
N VAL A 357 11.08 -21.84 14.56
CA VAL A 357 10.20 -20.81 15.12
C VAL A 357 9.21 -20.40 14.05
N ALA A 358 8.10 -21.14 13.96
CA ALA A 358 6.90 -20.88 13.17
C ALA A 358 7.11 -19.76 12.14
N GLU A 359 7.72 -20.09 11.00
CA GLU A 359 8.11 -19.14 9.95
C GLU A 359 6.98 -18.15 9.63
N GLN A 360 5.73 -18.60 9.79
CA GLN A 360 4.51 -17.82 9.68
C GLN A 360 4.31 -16.73 10.74
N ARG A 361 4.57 -16.99 12.05
CA ARG A 361 4.42 -16.00 13.13
C ARG A 361 5.46 -14.89 12.98
N LEU A 362 6.71 -15.25 12.72
CA LEU A 362 7.77 -14.27 12.48
C LEU A 362 7.50 -13.42 11.22
N LYS A 363 7.09 -14.06 10.11
CA LYS A 363 6.66 -13.34 8.89
C LYS A 363 5.51 -12.38 9.17
N LYS A 364 4.55 -12.73 10.03
CA LYS A 364 3.44 -11.85 10.44
C LYS A 364 3.97 -10.64 11.22
N LEU A 365 4.82 -10.85 12.23
CA LEU A 365 5.41 -9.76 13.03
C LEU A 365 6.23 -8.79 12.17
N ILE A 366 7.10 -9.30 11.28
CA ILE A 366 7.90 -8.47 10.37
C ILE A 366 7.00 -7.64 9.44
N ARG A 367 5.93 -8.26 8.89
CA ARG A 367 4.98 -7.54 8.02
C ARG A 367 4.23 -6.45 8.78
N LYS A 368 3.85 -6.72 10.03
CA LYS A 368 3.18 -5.75 10.93
C LYS A 368 4.12 -4.60 11.27
N LEU A 369 5.35 -4.89 11.71
CA LEU A 369 6.37 -3.87 11.99
C LEU A 369 6.66 -3.00 10.77
N ARG A 370 6.84 -3.60 9.58
CA ARG A 370 7.07 -2.84 8.34
C ARG A 370 5.91 -1.91 7.98
N LEU A 371 4.67 -2.31 8.28
CA LEU A 371 3.51 -1.46 8.07
C LEU A 371 3.52 -0.25 9.02
N ILE A 372 3.78 -0.48 10.31
CA ILE A 372 3.84 0.57 11.34
C ILE A 372 4.99 1.53 11.08
N GLU A 373 6.20 1.03 10.83
CA GLU A 373 7.34 1.87 10.46
C GLU A 373 7.08 2.65 9.17
N GLY A 374 6.31 2.08 8.24
CA GLY A 374 5.87 2.77 7.04
C GLY A 374 5.00 3.99 7.36
N PHE A 375 4.08 3.88 8.31
CA PHE A 375 3.27 5.02 8.77
C PHE A 375 4.13 6.08 9.47
N ILE A 376 5.00 5.67 10.40
CA ILE A 376 5.90 6.58 11.13
C ILE A 376 6.78 7.37 10.16
N LYS A 377 7.50 6.69 9.25
CA LYS A 377 8.41 7.33 8.28
C LYS A 377 7.69 8.24 7.30
N SER A 378 6.44 7.93 6.95
CA SER A 378 5.70 8.68 5.94
C SER A 378 4.91 9.85 6.50
N GLY A 379 4.70 9.90 7.83
CA GLY A 379 3.82 10.86 8.49
C GLY A 379 2.33 10.67 8.19
N ASN A 380 1.96 9.53 7.57
CA ASN A 380 0.56 9.23 7.30
C ASN A 380 -0.10 8.69 8.57
N LYS A 381 -1.37 9.05 8.79
CA LYS A 381 -2.16 8.48 9.88
C LYS A 381 -2.93 7.23 9.42
N PRO A 382 -3.03 6.16 10.23
CA PRO A 382 -3.78 4.95 9.88
C PRO A 382 -5.27 5.19 9.63
N GLU A 383 -5.87 6.16 10.33
CA GLU A 383 -7.27 6.54 10.19
C GLU A 383 -7.64 6.99 8.77
N TRP A 384 -6.68 7.48 7.96
CA TRP A 384 -6.91 7.88 6.57
C TRP A 384 -7.21 6.70 5.62
N MET A 385 -7.11 5.46 6.10
CA MET A 385 -7.64 4.29 5.40
C MET A 385 -9.18 4.22 5.44
N ILE A 386 -9.81 4.98 6.35
CA ILE A 386 -11.26 5.18 6.43
C ILE A 386 -11.58 6.56 5.83
N LEU A 387 -12.53 6.59 4.91
CA LEU A 387 -12.92 7.76 4.16
C LEU A 387 -14.15 8.39 4.79
N ASP A 388 -14.05 9.68 5.15
CA ASP A 388 -15.23 10.53 5.42
C ASP A 388 -15.66 11.30 4.17
N VAL A 389 -14.72 11.51 3.25
CA VAL A 389 -14.90 12.32 2.05
C VAL A 389 -14.41 11.52 0.85
N ILE A 390 -15.24 11.45 -0.19
CA ILE A 390 -14.89 10.79 -1.45
C ILE A 390 -14.63 11.84 -2.53
N PRO A 391 -13.46 11.82 -3.20
CA PRO A 391 -13.23 12.69 -4.35
C PRO A 391 -14.09 12.26 -5.55
N VAL A 392 -14.67 13.25 -6.22
CA VAL A 392 -15.38 13.07 -7.49
C VAL A 392 -14.47 13.52 -8.62
N ILE A 393 -14.12 12.58 -9.50
CA ILE A 393 -13.24 12.90 -10.63
C ILE A 393 -13.88 13.93 -11.57
N PRO A 394 -13.08 14.76 -12.27
CA PRO A 394 -13.55 15.75 -13.23
C PRO A 394 -14.48 15.13 -14.31
N PRO A 395 -15.57 15.80 -14.70
CA PRO A 395 -16.60 15.25 -15.58
C PRO A 395 -16.11 14.89 -16.98
N ASP A 396 -15.11 15.59 -17.50
CA ASP A 396 -14.57 15.30 -18.83
C ASP A 396 -13.74 14.00 -18.86
N LEU A 397 -13.33 13.49 -17.70
CA LEU A 397 -12.74 12.16 -17.54
C LEU A 397 -13.79 11.05 -17.44
N ARG A 398 -15.07 11.41 -17.26
CA ARG A 398 -16.25 10.53 -17.20
C ARG A 398 -17.40 11.09 -18.06
N PRO A 399 -17.17 11.28 -19.37
CA PRO A 399 -18.06 12.06 -20.21
C PRO A 399 -19.45 11.44 -20.37
N LEU A 400 -20.40 12.29 -20.71
CA LEU A 400 -21.73 11.92 -21.17
C LEU A 400 -21.87 12.47 -22.59
N ILE A 401 -21.96 11.58 -23.57
CA ILE A 401 -21.89 11.90 -25.00
C ILE A 401 -23.27 11.68 -25.62
N PRO A 402 -23.88 12.70 -26.24
CA PRO A 402 -25.10 12.50 -27.03
C PRO A 402 -24.79 11.63 -28.24
N LEU A 403 -25.66 10.67 -28.52
CA LEU A 403 -25.66 9.83 -29.71
C LEU A 403 -26.77 10.29 -30.66
N ASP A 404 -26.65 9.90 -31.92
CA ASP A 404 -27.70 10.12 -32.91
C ASP A 404 -29.00 9.43 -32.47
N GLY A 405 -30.12 10.16 -32.57
CA GLY A 405 -31.43 9.71 -32.08
C GLY A 405 -31.74 10.06 -30.61
N GLY A 406 -31.05 11.05 -30.02
CA GLY A 406 -31.39 11.61 -28.71
C GLY A 406 -31.04 10.72 -27.50
N ARG A 407 -30.32 9.62 -27.74
CA ARG A 407 -29.77 8.75 -26.68
C ARG A 407 -28.47 9.32 -26.14
N PHE A 408 -28.08 8.91 -24.94
CA PHE A 408 -26.82 9.31 -24.32
C PHE A 408 -25.97 8.10 -23.97
N ALA A 409 -24.70 8.13 -24.35
CA ALA A 409 -23.69 7.24 -23.84
C ALA A 409 -23.10 7.84 -22.55
N THR A 410 -23.11 7.08 -21.46
CA THR A 410 -22.59 7.52 -20.17
C THR A 410 -21.41 6.65 -19.75
N SER A 411 -20.43 7.25 -19.08
CA SER A 411 -19.39 6.49 -18.39
C SER A 411 -19.96 5.73 -17.18
N ASP A 412 -19.59 4.46 -17.03
CA ASP A 412 -19.94 3.59 -15.89
C ASP A 412 -19.72 4.23 -14.52
N LEU A 413 -18.68 5.09 -14.41
CA LEU A 413 -18.36 5.81 -13.18
C LEU A 413 -19.50 6.72 -12.72
N ASN A 414 -20.25 7.32 -13.65
CA ASN A 414 -21.38 8.18 -13.29
C ASN A 414 -22.49 7.39 -12.60
N ASP A 415 -22.73 6.14 -13.01
CA ASP A 415 -23.72 5.27 -12.36
C ASP A 415 -23.25 4.78 -11.00
N LEU A 416 -21.95 4.52 -10.83
CA LEU A 416 -21.36 4.18 -9.53
C LEU A 416 -21.43 5.37 -8.56
N TYR A 417 -21.07 6.58 -9.00
CA TYR A 417 -21.22 7.80 -8.18
C TYR A 417 -22.68 8.09 -7.83
N ARG A 418 -23.62 7.94 -8.78
CA ARG A 418 -25.07 8.05 -8.53
C ARG A 418 -25.53 7.13 -7.41
N ARG A 419 -25.09 5.87 -7.41
CA ARG A 419 -25.42 4.91 -6.35
C ARG A 419 -24.91 5.38 -4.99
N VAL A 420 -23.65 5.83 -4.91
CA VAL A 420 -23.07 6.37 -3.66
C VAL A 420 -23.87 7.57 -3.16
N ILE A 421 -24.15 8.55 -4.02
CA ILE A 421 -24.90 9.77 -3.63
C ILE A 421 -26.31 9.42 -3.17
N ASN A 422 -27.02 8.52 -3.87
CA ASN A 422 -28.35 8.08 -3.48
C ASN A 422 -28.38 7.41 -2.10
N ARG A 423 -27.43 6.51 -1.83
CA ARG A 423 -27.29 5.84 -0.52
C ARG A 423 -26.93 6.83 0.58
N ASN A 424 -26.00 7.72 0.31
CA ASN A 424 -25.57 8.75 1.25
C ASN A 424 -26.72 9.70 1.62
N ASN A 425 -27.46 10.20 0.63
CA ASN A 425 -28.60 11.09 0.86
C ASN A 425 -29.75 10.38 1.58
N ARG A 426 -29.98 9.09 1.28
CA ARG A 426 -30.96 8.28 2.00
C ARG A 426 -30.55 8.10 3.46
N LEU A 427 -29.26 7.81 3.72
CA LEU A 427 -28.72 7.68 5.07
C LEU A 427 -28.85 9.00 5.86
N LYS A 428 -28.50 10.16 5.27
CA LYS A 428 -28.69 11.48 5.91
C LYS A 428 -30.14 11.68 6.35
N ARG A 429 -31.11 11.39 5.48
CA ARG A 429 -32.55 11.49 5.80
C ARG A 429 -32.99 10.51 6.89
N LEU A 430 -32.45 9.28 6.90
CA LEU A 430 -32.79 8.29 7.92
C LEU A 430 -32.26 8.70 9.30
N ILE A 431 -31.09 9.34 9.36
CA ILE A 431 -30.53 9.89 10.60
C ILE A 431 -31.37 11.09 11.07
N GLU A 432 -31.76 12.00 10.16
CA GLU A 432 -32.63 13.14 10.49
C GLU A 432 -34.01 12.72 11.02
N LEU A 433 -34.53 11.59 10.53
CA LEU A 433 -35.81 11.02 10.95
C LEU A 433 -35.71 10.09 12.17
N ASP A 434 -34.51 9.96 12.76
CA ASP A 434 -34.21 9.06 13.88
C ASP A 434 -34.74 7.64 13.67
N ALA A 435 -34.48 7.09 12.48
CA ALA A 435 -34.93 5.75 12.13
C ALA A 435 -34.26 4.69 13.02
N PRO A 436 -34.93 3.55 13.30
CA PRO A 436 -34.36 2.48 14.11
C PRO A 436 -32.96 2.03 13.66
N GLU A 437 -32.08 1.71 14.62
CA GLU A 437 -30.67 1.42 14.35
C GLU A 437 -30.46 0.32 13.30
N ILE A 438 -31.32 -0.70 13.26
CA ILE A 438 -31.24 -1.79 12.27
C ILE A 438 -31.32 -1.24 10.83
N ILE A 439 -32.19 -0.25 10.60
CA ILE A 439 -32.36 0.37 9.28
C ILE A 439 -31.12 1.22 8.95
N ILE A 440 -30.62 1.98 9.93
CA ILE A 440 -29.41 2.79 9.77
C ILE A 440 -28.19 1.90 9.48
N ARG A 441 -28.00 0.81 10.22
CA ARG A 441 -26.91 -0.16 10.02
C ARG A 441 -26.97 -0.77 8.63
N ASN A 442 -28.15 -1.16 8.16
CA ASN A 442 -28.31 -1.70 6.81
C ASN A 442 -27.97 -0.64 5.74
N GLU A 443 -28.42 0.62 5.89
CA GLU A 443 -28.09 1.67 4.93
C GLU A 443 -26.59 2.05 4.98
N LYS A 444 -25.95 2.05 6.17
CA LYS A 444 -24.48 2.19 6.32
C LYS A 444 -23.74 1.06 5.60
N ARG A 445 -24.18 -0.20 5.73
CA ARG A 445 -23.64 -1.36 4.99
C ARG A 445 -23.81 -1.19 3.48
N MET A 446 -24.98 -0.75 3.01
CA MET A 446 -25.23 -0.49 1.58
C MET A 446 -24.38 0.66 1.04
N LEU A 447 -24.12 1.69 1.85
CA LEU A 447 -23.21 2.78 1.50
C LEU A 447 -21.77 2.27 1.34
N GLN A 448 -21.28 1.45 2.27
CA GLN A 448 -19.97 0.79 2.17
C GLN A 448 -19.87 -0.01 0.86
N GLU A 449 -20.86 -0.85 0.54
CA GLU A 449 -20.88 -1.64 -0.70
C GLU A 449 -20.91 -0.77 -1.96
N ALA A 450 -21.59 0.38 -1.93
CA ALA A 450 -21.62 1.31 -3.06
C ALA A 450 -20.25 1.96 -3.31
N VAL A 451 -19.53 2.30 -2.25
CA VAL A 451 -18.18 2.88 -2.33
C VAL A 451 -17.15 1.82 -2.74
N ASP A 452 -17.29 0.60 -2.24
CA ASP A 452 -16.49 -0.55 -2.67
C ASP A 452 -16.60 -0.75 -4.19
N ALA A 453 -17.82 -0.72 -4.72
CA ALA A 453 -18.07 -0.85 -6.15
C ALA A 453 -17.53 0.33 -6.97
N LEU A 454 -17.56 1.55 -6.42
CA LEU A 454 -16.96 2.72 -7.07
C LEU A 454 -15.44 2.57 -7.21
N ILE A 455 -14.77 2.10 -6.15
CA ILE A 455 -13.31 1.99 -6.10
C ILE A 455 -12.81 0.75 -6.83
N ASP A 456 -13.31 -0.45 -6.51
CA ASP A 456 -12.85 -1.74 -7.05
C ASP A 456 -14.04 -2.74 -7.13
N ASN A 457 -14.84 -2.60 -8.20
CA ASN A 457 -16.07 -3.39 -8.40
C ASN A 457 -15.75 -4.87 -8.58
N GLY A 458 -16.39 -5.72 -7.80
CA GLY A 458 -16.17 -7.17 -7.83
C GLY A 458 -15.04 -7.68 -6.94
N ARG A 459 -14.34 -6.79 -6.23
CA ARG A 459 -13.35 -7.20 -5.22
C ARG A 459 -13.99 -7.91 -4.02
N ARG A 460 -15.25 -7.58 -3.70
CA ARG A 460 -16.08 -8.26 -2.70
C ARG A 460 -17.49 -8.48 -3.24
N GLY A 461 -18.05 -9.65 -2.95
CA GLY A 461 -19.47 -9.92 -3.14
C GLY A 461 -19.90 -9.94 -4.60
N ARG A 462 -21.17 -9.61 -4.83
CA ARG A 462 -21.75 -9.59 -6.19
C ARG A 462 -21.30 -8.34 -6.93
N ILE A 463 -20.83 -8.54 -8.16
CA ILE A 463 -20.41 -7.46 -9.05
C ILE A 463 -21.63 -6.61 -9.41
N VAL A 464 -21.47 -5.28 -9.34
CA VAL A 464 -22.52 -4.37 -9.80
C VAL A 464 -22.56 -4.40 -11.32
N THR A 465 -23.69 -4.81 -11.88
CA THR A 465 -23.91 -4.92 -13.32
C THR A 465 -24.99 -3.95 -13.82
N GLN A 466 -24.93 -3.65 -15.12
CA GLN A 466 -25.96 -2.96 -15.89
C GLN A 466 -26.14 -3.74 -17.19
N ASN A 467 -27.37 -4.17 -17.49
CA ASN A 467 -27.67 -5.05 -18.63
C ASN A 467 -26.75 -6.28 -18.69
N ASN A 468 -26.58 -6.97 -17.55
CA ASN A 468 -25.66 -8.10 -17.36
C ASN A 468 -24.17 -7.84 -17.62
N ARG A 469 -23.77 -6.61 -17.95
CA ARG A 469 -22.36 -6.20 -18.07
C ARG A 469 -21.87 -5.64 -16.73
N PRO A 470 -20.70 -6.05 -16.22
CA PRO A 470 -20.11 -5.43 -15.04
C PRO A 470 -19.71 -3.98 -15.32
N LEU A 471 -20.05 -3.08 -14.39
CA LEU A 471 -19.63 -1.68 -14.46
C LEU A 471 -18.14 -1.56 -14.16
N LYS A 472 -17.41 -0.75 -14.94
CA LYS A 472 -15.99 -0.49 -14.72
C LYS A 472 -15.79 0.50 -13.56
N SER A 473 -14.97 0.10 -12.58
CA SER A 473 -14.60 0.91 -11.43
C SER A 473 -13.40 1.85 -11.70
N LEU A 474 -13.04 2.66 -10.71
CA LEU A 474 -11.82 3.49 -10.76
C LEU A 474 -10.56 2.60 -10.88
N SER A 475 -10.50 1.48 -10.17
CA SER A 475 -9.39 0.53 -10.25
C SER A 475 -9.26 -0.11 -11.64
N ASP A 476 -10.39 -0.48 -12.25
CA ASP A 476 -10.42 -1.06 -13.60
C ASP A 476 -9.93 -0.07 -14.67
N SER A 477 -10.17 1.22 -14.44
CA SER A 477 -9.67 2.28 -15.32
C SER A 477 -8.14 2.36 -15.32
N LEU A 478 -7.47 1.92 -14.24
CA LEU A 478 -6.02 1.95 -14.10
C LEU A 478 -5.36 0.63 -14.51
N ARG A 479 -5.99 -0.51 -14.21
CA ARG A 479 -5.40 -1.86 -14.35
C ARG A 479 -5.72 -2.52 -15.69
N GLY A 480 -4.94 -3.55 -16.03
CA GLY A 480 -5.20 -4.39 -17.21
C GLY A 480 -4.66 -3.85 -18.54
N LYS A 481 -4.86 -4.61 -19.62
CA LYS A 481 -4.38 -4.25 -20.98
C LYS A 481 -5.02 -2.95 -21.51
N GLN A 482 -6.29 -2.74 -21.20
CA GLN A 482 -7.07 -1.55 -21.56
C GLN A 482 -7.04 -0.47 -20.45
N GLY A 483 -6.18 -0.65 -19.43
CA GLY A 483 -6.01 0.32 -18.36
C GLY A 483 -5.13 1.50 -18.79
N ARG A 484 -5.26 2.64 -18.12
CA ARG A 484 -4.57 3.89 -18.47
C ARG A 484 -3.06 3.74 -18.60
N PHE A 485 -2.40 3.00 -17.68
CA PHE A 485 -0.95 2.84 -17.72
C PHE A 485 -0.47 2.16 -19.01
N ARG A 486 -1.06 1.01 -19.36
CA ARG A 486 -0.61 0.23 -20.52
C ARG A 486 -1.07 0.80 -21.84
N GLN A 487 -2.30 1.29 -21.91
CA GLN A 487 -2.91 1.73 -23.17
C GLN A 487 -2.62 3.18 -23.51
N ASN A 488 -2.45 4.06 -22.51
CA ASN A 488 -2.36 5.50 -22.74
C ASN A 488 -1.06 6.13 -22.27
N LEU A 489 -0.31 5.51 -21.36
CA LEU A 489 0.97 6.06 -20.90
C LEU A 489 2.16 5.38 -21.58
N LEU A 490 2.21 4.05 -21.65
CA LEU A 490 3.32 3.32 -22.29
C LEU A 490 3.30 3.36 -23.82
N GLY A 491 2.10 3.48 -24.41
CA GLY A 491 1.92 3.63 -25.85
C GLY A 491 0.83 4.66 -26.13
N LYS A 492 1.01 5.49 -27.15
CA LYS A 492 0.01 6.45 -27.60
C LYS A 492 -0.11 6.38 -29.11
N ARG A 493 -1.29 6.75 -29.59
CA ARG A 493 -1.45 7.09 -31.01
C ARG A 493 -0.67 8.37 -31.25
N VAL A 494 0.06 8.40 -32.36
CA VAL A 494 0.91 9.52 -32.75
C VAL A 494 0.42 10.08 -34.07
N ASP A 495 0.42 11.41 -34.17
CA ASP A 495 0.21 12.10 -35.42
C ASP A 495 1.41 11.87 -36.36
N TYR A 496 1.26 12.20 -37.65
CA TYR A 496 2.29 12.01 -38.67
C TYR A 496 2.77 10.56 -38.80
N SER A 497 1.83 9.61 -38.73
CA SER A 497 2.08 8.19 -38.92
C SER A 497 1.17 7.61 -40.00
N GLY A 498 1.66 6.56 -40.69
CA GLY A 498 0.95 5.90 -41.78
C GLY A 498 1.17 4.39 -41.74
N ARG A 499 0.29 3.64 -42.41
CA ARG A 499 0.41 2.19 -42.57
C ARG A 499 0.01 1.79 -43.99
N SER A 500 0.84 0.98 -44.62
CA SER A 500 0.57 0.38 -45.93
C SER A 500 1.17 -1.03 -45.98
N VAL A 501 0.77 -1.81 -46.99
CA VAL A 501 1.38 -3.12 -47.29
C VAL A 501 2.77 -2.89 -47.87
N ILE A 502 3.74 -3.71 -47.46
CA ILE A 502 5.10 -3.71 -48.00
C ILE A 502 5.18 -4.61 -49.25
N VAL A 503 5.89 -4.15 -50.26
CA VAL A 503 6.16 -4.88 -51.51
C VAL A 503 7.67 -4.80 -51.78
N VAL A 504 8.24 -5.85 -52.39
CA VAL A 504 9.67 -5.88 -52.73
C VAL A 504 9.99 -4.85 -53.83
N GLY A 505 11.04 -4.04 -53.62
CA GLY A 505 11.57 -3.08 -54.59
C GLY A 505 13.04 -3.36 -54.89
N PRO A 506 13.35 -4.29 -55.81
CA PRO A 506 14.73 -4.71 -56.10
C PRO A 506 15.66 -3.59 -56.58
N GLU A 507 15.10 -2.51 -57.12
CA GLU A 507 15.80 -1.32 -57.60
C GLU A 507 16.25 -0.35 -56.49
N LEU A 508 15.80 -0.57 -55.25
CA LEU A 508 16.08 0.32 -54.12
C LEU A 508 17.42 0.00 -53.47
N GLU A 509 18.16 1.05 -53.10
CA GLU A 509 19.38 0.90 -52.30
C GLU A 509 19.05 0.60 -50.84
N MET A 510 20.04 0.10 -50.08
CA MET A 510 19.84 -0.35 -48.68
C MET A 510 19.29 0.73 -47.73
N HIS A 511 19.51 2.01 -48.03
CA HIS A 511 19.04 3.14 -47.23
C HIS A 511 17.75 3.78 -47.76
N GLN A 512 17.14 3.20 -48.79
CA GLN A 512 15.96 3.74 -49.47
C GLN A 512 14.71 2.92 -49.16
N CYS A 513 13.54 3.57 -49.27
CA CYS A 513 12.25 2.88 -49.27
C CYS A 513 11.27 3.63 -50.18
N GLY A 514 10.37 2.88 -50.82
CA GLY A 514 9.30 3.45 -51.63
C GLY A 514 8.12 3.88 -50.76
N LEU A 515 7.77 5.17 -50.77
CA LEU A 515 6.54 5.66 -50.15
C LEU A 515 5.50 5.99 -51.22
N PRO A 516 4.24 5.51 -51.08
CA PRO A 516 3.16 5.95 -51.94
C PRO A 516 3.01 7.47 -51.88
N LYS A 517 2.93 8.10 -53.06
CA LYS A 517 2.79 9.56 -53.20
C LYS A 517 1.68 10.15 -52.32
N GLN A 518 0.52 9.50 -52.28
CA GLN A 518 -0.61 9.93 -51.44
C GLN A 518 -0.31 9.84 -49.94
N MET A 519 0.45 8.84 -49.51
CA MET A 519 0.86 8.70 -48.11
C MET A 519 1.88 9.78 -47.74
N ALA A 520 2.85 10.04 -48.61
CA ALA A 520 3.81 11.12 -48.43
C ALA A 520 3.11 12.50 -48.36
N LEU A 521 2.11 12.72 -49.22
CA LEU A 521 1.33 13.95 -49.21
C LEU A 521 0.71 14.24 -47.85
N GLU A 522 0.11 13.23 -47.20
CA GLU A 522 -0.50 13.34 -45.88
C GLU A 522 0.52 13.51 -44.76
N LEU A 523 1.59 12.70 -44.74
CA LEU A 523 2.62 12.74 -43.70
C LEU A 523 3.36 14.08 -43.67
N PHE A 524 3.60 14.67 -44.84
CA PHE A 524 4.40 15.89 -44.98
C PHE A 524 3.56 17.16 -45.19
N LYS A 525 2.24 17.11 -44.98
CA LYS A 525 1.31 18.26 -45.14
C LYS A 525 1.88 19.61 -44.66
N PRO A 526 2.38 19.75 -43.42
CA PRO A 526 2.88 21.04 -42.94
C PRO A 526 4.08 21.56 -43.74
N PHE A 527 4.98 20.67 -44.19
CA PHE A 527 6.15 21.03 -44.98
C PHE A 527 5.78 21.43 -46.40
N ILE A 528 4.79 20.74 -46.99
CA ILE A 528 4.26 21.04 -48.31
C ILE A 528 3.58 22.41 -48.31
N TYR A 529 2.78 22.73 -47.29
CA TYR A 529 2.15 24.05 -47.17
C TYR A 529 3.18 25.18 -47.20
N ARG A 530 4.25 25.03 -46.41
CA ARG A 530 5.34 25.99 -46.36
C ARG A 530 6.04 26.11 -47.71
N ARG A 531 6.31 25.00 -48.40
CA ARG A 531 7.03 25.00 -49.68
C ARG A 531 6.20 25.58 -50.82
N LEU A 532 4.87 25.40 -50.81
CA LEU A 532 3.96 26.03 -51.77
C LEU A 532 3.91 27.56 -51.59
N GLU A 533 3.99 28.05 -50.36
CA GLU A 533 4.09 29.47 -50.06
C GLU A 533 5.46 30.05 -50.46
N GLU A 534 6.56 29.38 -50.11
CA GLU A 534 7.94 29.79 -50.47
C GLU A 534 8.14 29.87 -51.99
N LYS A 535 7.52 28.96 -52.76
CA LYS A 535 7.59 28.97 -54.23
C LYS A 535 6.58 29.92 -54.88
N GLY A 536 5.71 30.57 -54.10
CA GLY A 536 4.70 31.52 -54.60
C GLY A 536 3.47 30.88 -55.27
N TYR A 537 3.31 29.55 -55.21
CA TYR A 537 2.12 28.87 -55.74
C TYR A 537 0.88 29.12 -54.87
N ALA A 538 1.08 29.32 -53.56
CA ALA A 538 0.01 29.67 -52.62
C ALA A 538 0.28 31.02 -51.97
N THR A 539 -0.72 31.90 -52.00
CA THR A 539 -0.69 33.22 -51.36
C THR A 539 -0.87 33.19 -49.84
N SER A 540 -1.37 32.08 -49.29
CA SER A 540 -1.54 31.88 -47.85
C SER A 540 -1.60 30.39 -47.50
N ILE A 541 -1.30 30.04 -46.24
CA ILE A 541 -1.41 28.67 -45.72
C ILE A 541 -2.81 28.08 -45.92
N LYS A 542 -3.88 28.89 -45.85
CA LYS A 542 -5.26 28.41 -46.11
C LYS A 542 -5.45 27.97 -47.56
N ASN A 543 -4.91 28.75 -48.50
CA ASN A 543 -4.96 28.39 -49.92
C ASN A 543 -4.10 27.16 -50.20
N ALA A 544 -2.89 27.11 -49.63
CA ALA A 544 -2.02 25.93 -49.72
C ALA A 544 -2.71 24.67 -49.18
N LYS A 545 -3.41 24.77 -48.05
CA LYS A 545 -4.19 23.67 -47.49
C LYS A 545 -5.26 23.16 -48.46
N ARG A 546 -6.02 24.07 -49.08
CA ARG A 546 -7.03 23.73 -50.09
C ARG A 546 -6.41 23.04 -51.31
N MET A 547 -5.30 23.57 -51.85
CA MET A 547 -4.60 22.98 -53.00
C MET A 547 -4.12 21.54 -52.71
N VAL A 548 -3.64 21.27 -51.50
CA VAL A 548 -3.24 19.92 -51.07
C VAL A 548 -4.43 18.99 -50.89
N GLU A 549 -5.54 19.48 -50.33
CA GLU A 549 -6.79 18.69 -50.20
C GLU A 549 -7.39 18.34 -51.56
N GLU A 550 -7.31 19.25 -52.54
CA GLU A 550 -7.72 19.07 -53.93
C GLU A 550 -6.71 18.27 -54.78
N LYS A 551 -5.52 17.97 -54.22
CA LYS A 551 -4.41 17.27 -54.89
C LYS A 551 -4.00 17.93 -56.21
N ALA A 552 -3.90 19.26 -56.20
CA ALA A 552 -3.52 20.04 -57.38
C ALA A 552 -2.14 19.60 -57.93
N PRO A 553 -1.90 19.71 -59.25
CA PRO A 553 -0.66 19.24 -59.87
C PRO A 553 0.62 19.83 -59.26
N GLU A 554 0.57 21.09 -58.82
CA GLU A 554 1.69 21.85 -58.25
C GLU A 554 2.17 21.31 -56.89
N VAL A 555 1.38 20.42 -56.28
CA VAL A 555 1.66 19.81 -54.99
C VAL A 555 2.64 18.63 -55.11
N TRP A 556 2.72 18.02 -56.30
CA TRP A 556 3.64 16.91 -56.61
C TRP A 556 5.00 17.44 -57.08
#